data_AF-A0A2G9Z7N8-F1
#
_entry.id   AF-A0A2G9Z7N8-F1
#
_cell.length_a   1.000
_cell.length_b   1.000
_cell.length_c   1.000
_cell.angle_alpha   90.00
_cell.angle_beta   90.00
_cell.angle_gamma   90.00
#
_symmetry.space_group_name_H-M   'P 1'
#
loop_
_entity.id
_entity.type
_entity.pdbx_description
1 polymer ?
#
loop_
_entity_poly.entity_id
_entity_poly.type
_entity_poly.pdbx_seq_one_letter_code
_entity_poly.pdbx_strand_id
1 'polypeptide(L)'
;MDSFDEDLYIFKKHEVKKLYHPLDFYKNISMNKDKSEHIKNAIELIESISNLIGVDKNYIGIEGSTLLFCFNRNSDIDVLIYGYNNAIKVANKFRLLNNNKNIRFYNKKDFNNIIKDRKMLGYGRSKTAILTQELRRFYGFIRNKRFSIINVLSNEDKPIIDLKRKIKCLGLFKNELFITEDKYSIVSPGVILGKDKEENKYRIELINPYGINQAKKTKSFSSGEKFMKI
;
A
#
# COMPACT_ATOMS: atom_id res chain seq x y z
N MET A 1 29.79 0.22 7.07
CA MET A 1 28.61 -0.58 6.71
C MET A 1 27.43 0.34 6.82
N ASP A 2 26.82 0.68 5.70
CA ASP A 2 25.59 1.47 5.67
C ASP A 2 24.46 0.54 6.13
N SER A 3 24.05 0.64 7.39
CA SER A 3 22.84 0.01 7.87
C SER A 3 21.69 0.64 7.10
N PHE A 4 20.90 -0.18 6.40
CA PHE A 4 19.53 0.22 6.12
C PHE A 4 18.89 0.39 7.51
N ASP A 5 18.38 1.58 7.82
CA ASP A 5 17.80 1.96 9.11
C ASP A 5 16.48 1.22 9.45
N GLU A 6 16.31 0.00 8.94
CA GLU A 6 15.20 -0.90 9.24
C GLU A 6 15.74 -2.08 10.05
N ASP A 7 15.35 -2.16 11.32
CA ASP A 7 15.60 -3.34 12.14
C ASP A 7 14.86 -4.54 11.53
N LEU A 8 15.62 -5.51 11.02
CA LEU A 8 15.06 -6.76 10.53
C LEU A 8 14.89 -7.74 11.69
N TYR A 9 13.65 -7.91 12.14
CA TYR A 9 13.30 -8.90 13.16
C TYR A 9 13.16 -10.27 12.50
N ILE A 10 14.13 -11.15 12.74
CA ILE A 10 14.13 -12.54 12.26
C ILE A 10 13.76 -13.45 13.43
N PHE A 11 12.73 -14.27 13.24
CA PHE A 11 12.30 -15.29 14.20
C PHE A 11 12.59 -16.68 13.64
N LYS A 12 13.04 -17.60 14.49
CA LYS A 12 13.15 -19.00 14.06
C LYS A 12 11.74 -19.57 13.90
N LYS A 13 11.53 -20.42 12.90
CA LYS A 13 10.19 -20.99 12.61
C LYS A 13 9.55 -21.66 13.84
N HIS A 14 10.34 -22.31 14.70
CA HIS A 14 9.85 -22.96 15.93
C HIS A 14 9.44 -21.98 17.04
N GLU A 15 9.84 -20.71 16.96
CA GLU A 15 9.43 -19.66 17.91
C GLU A 15 8.07 -19.05 17.50
N VAL A 16 7.62 -19.29 16.27
CA VAL A 16 6.35 -18.77 15.75
C VAL A 16 5.19 -19.63 16.26
N LYS A 17 4.50 -19.15 17.30
CA LYS A 17 3.34 -19.83 17.90
C LYS A 17 2.15 -19.97 16.94
N LYS A 18 1.91 -18.96 16.10
CA LYS A 18 0.76 -18.92 15.19
C LYS A 18 1.04 -18.03 14.00
N LEU A 19 0.61 -18.51 12.82
CA LEU A 19 0.59 -17.72 11.59
C LEU A 19 -0.85 -17.22 11.36
N TYR A 20 -0.98 -15.93 11.05
CA TYR A 20 -2.26 -15.33 10.66
C TYR A 20 -2.21 -15.01 9.17
N HIS A 21 -3.11 -15.60 8.39
CA HIS A 21 -3.21 -15.29 6.98
C HIS A 21 -4.25 -14.18 6.76
N PRO A 22 -3.92 -13.09 6.03
CA PRO A 22 -4.86 -11.96 5.83
C PRO A 22 -6.23 -12.35 5.26
N LEU A 23 -6.26 -13.33 4.36
CA LEU A 23 -7.51 -13.82 3.74
C LEU A 23 -8.41 -14.60 4.70
N ASP A 24 -7.92 -15.04 5.86
CA ASP A 24 -8.72 -15.80 6.82
C ASP A 24 -9.59 -14.89 7.68
N PHE A 25 -9.28 -13.60 7.76
CA PHE A 25 -9.96 -12.66 8.64
C PHE A 25 -11.47 -12.65 8.44
N TYR A 26 -11.93 -12.47 7.20
CA TYR A 26 -13.35 -12.34 6.90
C TYR A 26 -14.11 -13.64 7.21
N LYS A 27 -13.50 -14.80 6.91
CA LYS A 27 -14.06 -16.13 7.21
C LYS A 27 -14.18 -16.37 8.71
N ASN A 28 -13.17 -15.96 9.48
CA ASN A 28 -13.14 -16.16 10.92
C ASN A 28 -14.15 -15.25 11.64
N ILE A 29 -14.37 -14.04 11.13
CA ILE A 29 -15.21 -13.06 11.82
C ILE A 29 -16.68 -13.15 11.45
N SER A 30 -17.03 -13.66 10.26
CA SER A 30 -18.43 -13.84 9.85
C SER A 30 -19.21 -14.76 10.81
N MET A 31 -18.51 -15.64 11.53
CA MET A 31 -19.08 -16.59 12.49
C MET A 31 -19.38 -16.02 13.88
N ASN A 32 -18.86 -14.85 14.24
CA ASN A 32 -19.04 -14.25 15.57
C ASN A 32 -20.15 -13.17 15.56
N LYS A 33 -21.10 -13.22 16.49
CA LYS A 33 -22.27 -12.31 16.49
C LYS A 33 -22.00 -10.95 17.16
N ASP A 34 -21.08 -10.88 18.12
CA ASP A 34 -20.72 -9.62 18.76
C ASP A 34 -19.40 -9.09 18.20
N LYS A 35 -19.45 -7.89 17.62
CA LYS A 35 -18.34 -7.28 16.90
C LYS A 35 -18.17 -5.84 17.35
N SER A 36 -16.93 -5.49 17.70
CA SER A 36 -16.58 -4.10 17.97
C SER A 36 -16.87 -3.22 16.76
N GLU A 37 -17.03 -1.92 16.99
CA GLU A 37 -17.27 -0.94 15.91
C GLU A 37 -16.13 -0.96 14.87
N HIS A 38 -14.88 -1.16 15.31
CA HIS A 38 -13.73 -1.28 14.40
C HIS A 38 -13.89 -2.46 13.44
N ILE A 39 -14.33 -3.61 13.96
CA ILE A 39 -14.58 -4.82 13.15
C ILE A 39 -15.77 -4.61 12.21
N LYS A 40 -16.85 -3.99 12.68
CA LYS A 40 -18.02 -3.66 11.83
C LYS A 40 -17.60 -2.79 10.65
N ASN A 41 -16.74 -1.78 10.90
CA ASN A 41 -16.16 -0.96 9.85
C ASN A 41 -15.30 -1.78 8.86
N ALA A 42 -14.46 -2.69 9.33
CA ALA A 42 -13.64 -3.54 8.45
C ALA A 42 -14.52 -4.43 7.56
N ILE A 43 -15.57 -5.04 8.12
CA ILE A 43 -16.52 -5.87 7.35
C ILE A 43 -17.25 -5.03 6.31
N GLU A 44 -17.79 -3.86 6.70
CA GLU A 44 -18.51 -3.01 5.77
C GLU A 44 -17.61 -2.50 4.63
N LEU A 45 -16.33 -2.25 4.92
CA LEU A 45 -15.36 -1.90 3.88
C LEU A 45 -15.14 -3.07 2.90
N ILE A 46 -14.99 -4.30 3.40
CA ILE A 46 -14.88 -5.51 2.56
C ILE A 46 -16.13 -5.70 1.70
N GLU A 47 -17.33 -5.56 2.27
CA GLU A 47 -18.60 -5.62 1.54
C GLU A 47 -18.66 -4.55 0.44
N SER A 48 -18.23 -3.32 0.77
CA SER A 48 -18.24 -2.20 -0.17
C SER A 48 -17.28 -2.45 -1.34
N ILE A 49 -16.09 -2.96 -1.07
CA ILE A 49 -15.14 -3.36 -2.11
C ILE A 49 -15.74 -4.47 -2.97
N SER A 50 -16.31 -5.49 -2.36
CA SER A 50 -16.94 -6.59 -3.08
C SER A 50 -18.06 -6.12 -4.00
N ASN A 51 -19.00 -5.35 -3.47
CA ASN A 51 -20.23 -4.99 -4.18
C ASN A 51 -20.01 -3.84 -5.19
N LEU A 52 -19.18 -2.85 -4.86
CA LEU A 52 -19.01 -1.64 -5.69
C LEU A 52 -17.82 -1.76 -6.67
N ILE A 53 -16.74 -2.46 -6.30
CA ILE A 53 -15.56 -2.64 -7.15
C ILE A 53 -15.67 -3.96 -7.94
N GLY A 54 -16.29 -5.00 -7.36
CA GLY A 54 -16.41 -6.32 -7.98
C GLY A 54 -15.20 -7.22 -7.74
N VAL A 55 -14.56 -7.09 -6.58
CA VAL A 55 -13.51 -8.01 -6.10
C VAL A 55 -14.15 -9.07 -5.23
N ASP A 56 -13.99 -10.35 -5.58
CA ASP A 56 -14.52 -11.44 -4.76
C ASP A 56 -13.86 -11.42 -3.36
N LYS A 57 -14.66 -11.65 -2.31
CA LYS A 57 -14.22 -11.56 -0.90
C LYS A 57 -13.06 -12.49 -0.58
N ASN A 58 -12.89 -13.60 -1.29
CA ASN A 58 -11.77 -14.52 -1.12
C ASN A 58 -10.42 -13.92 -1.57
N TYR A 59 -10.44 -12.76 -2.24
CA TYR A 59 -9.25 -12.01 -2.64
C TYR A 59 -9.05 -10.73 -1.82
N ILE A 60 -9.83 -10.54 -0.75
CA ILE A 60 -9.76 -9.36 0.13
C ILE A 60 -9.22 -9.81 1.49
N GLY A 61 -8.00 -9.41 1.82
CA GLY A 61 -7.35 -9.67 3.09
C GLY A 61 -7.37 -8.46 4.02
N ILE A 62 -7.21 -8.72 5.32
CA ILE A 62 -6.98 -7.68 6.34
C ILE A 62 -5.61 -7.92 6.98
N GLU A 63 -4.86 -6.85 7.22
CA GLU A 63 -3.54 -6.87 7.84
C GLU A 63 -3.49 -6.02 9.13
N GLY A 64 -2.29 -5.89 9.70
CA GLY A 64 -1.99 -5.01 10.80
C GLY A 64 -2.73 -5.34 12.09
N SER A 65 -2.99 -4.31 12.88
CA SER A 65 -3.64 -4.45 14.19
C SER A 65 -5.06 -5.02 14.11
N THR A 66 -5.72 -4.89 12.96
CA THR A 66 -7.05 -5.46 12.73
C THR A 66 -7.00 -6.98 12.62
N LEU A 67 -6.04 -7.53 11.86
CA LEU A 67 -5.84 -8.98 11.73
C LEU A 67 -5.49 -9.64 13.06
N LEU A 68 -4.66 -8.97 13.86
CA LEU A 68 -4.16 -9.47 15.13
C LEU A 68 -5.09 -9.18 16.32
N PHE A 69 -6.23 -8.51 16.09
CA PHE A 69 -7.15 -8.08 17.14
C PHE A 69 -6.51 -7.23 18.25
N CYS A 70 -5.43 -6.50 17.94
CA CYS A 70 -4.72 -5.60 18.85
C CYS A 70 -4.94 -4.12 18.53
N PHE A 71 -6.06 -3.80 17.88
CA PHE A 71 -6.41 -2.45 17.47
C PHE A 71 -6.91 -1.60 18.64
N ASN A 72 -6.71 -0.28 18.55
CA ASN A 72 -7.25 0.71 19.47
C ASN A 72 -8.09 1.76 18.73
N ARG A 73 -8.54 2.80 19.45
CA ARG A 73 -9.36 3.87 18.86
C ARG A 73 -8.68 4.65 17.72
N ASN A 74 -7.36 4.64 17.64
CA ASN A 74 -6.56 5.30 16.61
C ASN A 74 -6.07 4.34 15.53
N SER A 75 -6.33 3.04 15.65
CA SER A 75 -5.96 2.06 14.62
C SER A 75 -6.73 2.30 13.33
N ASP A 76 -5.99 2.16 12.23
CA ASP A 76 -6.48 2.14 10.86
C ASP A 76 -6.96 0.73 10.47
N ILE A 77 -7.60 0.63 9.31
CA ILE A 77 -7.96 -0.64 8.66
C ILE A 77 -7.09 -0.82 7.41
N ASP A 78 -6.18 -1.79 7.47
CA ASP A 78 -5.29 -2.10 6.35
C ASP A 78 -5.84 -3.29 5.55
N VAL A 79 -6.19 -3.03 4.30
CA VAL A 79 -6.80 -3.99 3.38
C VAL A 79 -5.78 -4.41 2.32
N LEU A 80 -5.70 -5.71 2.09
CA LEU A 80 -4.93 -6.31 1.00
C LEU A 80 -5.87 -6.79 -0.11
N ILE A 81 -5.56 -6.50 -1.36
CA ILE A 81 -6.30 -7.00 -2.52
C ILE A 81 -5.38 -7.88 -3.35
N TYR A 82 -5.69 -9.17 -3.42
CA TYR A 82 -4.86 -10.16 -4.08
C TYR A 82 -5.25 -10.31 -5.56
N GLY A 83 -4.23 -10.39 -6.42
CA GLY A 83 -4.37 -10.66 -7.85
C GLY A 83 -4.29 -9.40 -8.71
N TYR A 84 -3.48 -9.44 -9.77
CA TYR A 84 -3.28 -8.31 -10.67
C TYR A 84 -4.58 -7.80 -11.31
N ASN A 85 -5.46 -8.70 -11.74
CA ASN A 85 -6.76 -8.34 -12.31
C ASN A 85 -7.66 -7.62 -11.29
N ASN A 86 -7.60 -8.00 -10.02
CA ASN A 86 -8.33 -7.31 -8.97
C ASN A 86 -7.73 -5.94 -8.65
N ALA A 87 -6.40 -5.80 -8.72
CA ALA A 87 -5.71 -4.52 -8.62
C ALA A 87 -6.19 -3.53 -9.71
N ILE A 88 -6.37 -4.00 -10.95
CA ILE A 88 -6.92 -3.19 -12.05
C ILE A 88 -8.35 -2.74 -11.74
N LYS A 89 -9.20 -3.65 -11.23
CA LYS A 89 -10.58 -3.30 -10.82
C LYS A 89 -10.55 -2.18 -9.78
N VAL A 90 -9.71 -2.31 -8.75
CA VAL A 90 -9.54 -1.28 -7.71
C VAL A 90 -9.10 0.03 -8.35
N ALA A 91 -8.05 0.03 -9.17
CA ALA A 91 -7.54 1.24 -9.82
C ALA A 91 -8.62 1.99 -10.62
N ASN A 92 -9.48 1.26 -11.33
CA ASN A 92 -10.51 1.84 -12.19
C ASN A 92 -11.78 2.25 -11.44
N LYS A 93 -12.12 1.55 -10.35
CA LYS A 93 -13.41 1.69 -9.66
C LYS A 93 -13.31 2.17 -8.22
N PHE A 94 -12.11 2.47 -7.71
CA PHE A 94 -11.92 2.90 -6.31
C PHE A 94 -12.87 4.03 -5.91
N ARG A 95 -13.10 5.00 -6.81
CA ARG A 95 -14.01 6.13 -6.55
C ARG A 95 -15.46 5.72 -6.28
N LEU A 96 -15.90 4.56 -6.75
CA LEU A 96 -17.25 4.05 -6.50
C LEU A 96 -17.49 3.73 -5.02
N LEU A 97 -16.45 3.54 -4.19
CA LEU A 97 -16.63 3.34 -2.76
C LEU A 97 -17.36 4.51 -2.07
N ASN A 98 -17.30 5.72 -2.64
CA ASN A 98 -18.02 6.88 -2.13
C ASN A 98 -19.55 6.78 -2.30
N ASN A 99 -20.05 5.76 -3.00
CA ASN A 99 -21.48 5.43 -3.05
C ASN A 99 -21.97 4.79 -1.73
N ASN A 100 -21.06 4.25 -0.91
CA ASN A 100 -21.38 3.97 0.48
C ASN A 100 -21.32 5.29 1.27
N LYS A 101 -22.45 5.69 1.86
CA LYS A 101 -22.58 6.93 2.66
C LYS A 101 -21.62 7.03 3.84
N ASN A 102 -21.11 5.89 4.33
CA ASN A 102 -20.15 5.84 5.42
C ASN A 102 -18.71 6.00 4.90
N ILE A 103 -18.45 5.89 3.60
CA ILE A 103 -17.11 6.01 3.05
C ILE A 103 -16.91 7.40 2.44
N ARG A 104 -15.79 8.03 2.78
CA ARG A 104 -15.33 9.28 2.15
C ARG A 104 -13.85 9.22 1.82
N PHE A 105 -13.43 9.95 0.79
CA PHE A 105 -12.01 10.17 0.51
C PHE A 105 -11.46 11.41 1.19
N TYR A 106 -10.14 11.58 1.10
CA TYR A 106 -9.46 12.78 1.57
C TYR A 106 -9.99 14.04 0.87
N ASN A 107 -10.20 15.08 1.66
CA ASN A 107 -10.57 16.41 1.21
C ASN A 107 -9.56 17.45 1.75
N LYS A 108 -9.75 18.73 1.37
CA LYS A 108 -8.83 19.82 1.76
C LYS A 108 -8.63 19.94 3.28
N LYS A 109 -9.62 19.58 4.09
CA LYS A 109 -9.52 19.63 5.56
C LYS A 109 -8.55 18.57 6.11
N ASP A 110 -8.40 17.45 5.40
CA ASP A 110 -7.50 16.36 5.80
C ASP A 110 -6.02 16.67 5.46
N PHE A 111 -5.74 17.65 4.58
CA PHE A 111 -4.41 17.89 4.02
C PHE A 111 -3.35 18.27 5.06
N ASN A 112 -3.71 19.08 6.06
CA ASN A 112 -2.76 19.47 7.11
C ASN A 112 -2.31 18.26 7.94
N ASN A 113 -3.24 17.36 8.27
CA ASN A 113 -2.93 16.14 9.01
C ASN A 113 -2.07 15.20 8.16
N ILE A 114 -2.42 15.00 6.88
CA ILE A 114 -1.62 14.20 5.94
C ILE A 114 -0.19 14.72 5.86
N ILE A 115 0.00 16.04 5.70
CA ILE A 115 1.32 16.65 5.62
C ILE A 115 2.10 16.45 6.91
N LYS A 116 1.46 16.64 8.08
CA LYS A 116 2.10 16.46 9.38
C LYS A 116 2.59 15.01 9.55
N ASP A 117 1.71 14.05 9.33
CA ASP A 117 2.01 12.62 9.49
C ASP A 117 3.14 12.17 8.55
N ARG A 118 3.12 12.64 7.29
CA ARG A 118 4.10 12.22 6.28
C ARG A 118 5.46 12.91 6.44
N LYS A 119 5.50 14.17 6.89
CA LYS A 119 6.76 14.84 7.22
C LYS A 119 7.50 14.14 8.36
N MET A 120 6.76 13.66 9.38
CA MET A 120 7.36 12.91 10.48
C MET A 120 8.01 11.59 10.01
N LEU A 121 7.60 11.06 8.86
CA LEU A 121 8.16 9.86 8.23
C LEU A 121 9.26 10.15 7.20
N GLY A 122 9.74 11.39 7.12
CA GLY A 122 10.77 11.79 6.14
C GLY A 122 10.31 11.78 4.68
N TYR A 123 8.98 11.76 4.45
CA TYR A 123 8.41 11.53 3.13
C TYR A 123 8.06 12.82 2.38
N GLY A 124 8.52 12.92 1.12
CA GLY A 124 8.15 13.95 0.15
C GLY A 124 8.92 15.28 0.27
N ARG A 125 9.37 15.83 -0.86
CA ARG A 125 10.19 17.07 -0.92
C ARG A 125 9.42 18.35 -0.59
N SER A 126 8.11 18.37 -0.82
CA SER A 126 7.25 19.54 -0.62
C SER A 126 5.85 19.13 -0.19
N LYS A 127 5.10 20.05 0.41
CA LYS A 127 3.68 19.83 0.76
C LYS A 127 2.88 19.33 -0.46
N THR A 128 3.11 19.93 -1.63
CA THR A 128 2.45 19.56 -2.88
C THR A 128 2.83 18.16 -3.33
N ALA A 129 4.10 17.76 -3.22
CA ALA A 129 4.56 16.42 -3.58
C ALA A 129 3.94 15.35 -2.67
N ILE A 130 3.92 15.60 -1.35
CA ILE A 130 3.29 14.73 -0.36
C ILE A 130 1.81 14.52 -0.70
N LEU A 131 1.06 15.62 -0.87
CA LEU A 131 -0.38 15.54 -1.18
C LEU A 131 -0.64 14.86 -2.53
N THR A 132 0.17 15.16 -3.55
CA THR A 132 0.04 14.53 -4.87
C THR A 132 0.24 13.02 -4.81
N GLN A 133 1.21 12.56 -4.03
CA GLN A 133 1.44 11.13 -3.83
C GLN A 133 0.33 10.50 -2.99
N GLU A 134 -0.10 11.18 -1.93
CA GLU A 134 -1.13 10.63 -1.05
C GLU A 134 -2.49 10.53 -1.72
N LEU A 135 -2.87 11.51 -2.53
CA LEU A 135 -4.12 11.50 -3.30
C LEU A 135 -4.14 10.47 -4.44
N ARG A 136 -2.99 9.88 -4.77
CA ARG A 136 -2.94 8.72 -5.68
C ARG A 136 -3.26 7.42 -4.93
N ARG A 137 -3.01 7.35 -3.63
CA ARG A 137 -3.22 6.10 -2.87
C ARG A 137 -4.70 5.74 -2.76
N PHE A 138 -4.97 4.45 -2.56
CA PHE A 138 -6.31 3.92 -2.34
C PHE A 138 -6.71 4.07 -0.87
N TYR A 139 -6.72 5.31 -0.40
CA TYR A 139 -6.93 5.67 1.00
C TYR A 139 -8.24 6.42 1.16
N GLY A 140 -8.84 6.29 2.35
CA GLY A 140 -10.05 7.00 2.69
C GLY A 140 -10.41 6.82 4.15
N PHE A 141 -11.64 7.17 4.46
CA PHE A 141 -12.25 6.94 5.76
C PHE A 141 -13.54 6.15 5.59
N ILE A 142 -13.77 5.21 6.49
CA ILE A 142 -15.09 4.63 6.74
C ILE A 142 -15.55 5.12 8.12
N ARG A 143 -16.67 5.86 8.14
CA ARG A 143 -17.08 6.74 9.23
C ARG A 143 -15.92 7.69 9.58
N ASN A 144 -15.27 7.45 10.71
CA ASN A 144 -14.11 8.21 11.19
C ASN A 144 -12.82 7.40 11.26
N LYS A 145 -12.81 6.17 10.72
CA LYS A 145 -11.66 5.26 10.70
C LYS A 145 -10.94 5.35 9.36
N ARG A 146 -9.65 5.64 9.38
CA ARG A 146 -8.83 5.64 8.17
C ARG A 146 -8.69 4.20 7.68
N PHE A 147 -8.72 4.02 6.37
CA PHE A 147 -8.37 2.76 5.75
C PHE A 147 -7.34 2.97 4.64
N SER A 148 -6.57 1.91 4.39
CA SER A 148 -5.66 1.80 3.27
C SER A 148 -6.01 0.55 2.47
N ILE A 149 -5.91 0.63 1.14
CA ILE A 149 -5.96 -0.55 0.26
C ILE A 149 -4.61 -0.69 -0.42
N ILE A 150 -3.98 -1.84 -0.24
CA ILE A 150 -2.73 -2.23 -0.88
C ILE A 150 -3.05 -3.40 -1.80
N ASN A 151 -2.80 -3.24 -3.10
CA ASN A 151 -2.92 -4.37 -4.01
C ASN A 151 -1.62 -5.19 -3.97
N VAL A 152 -1.76 -6.50 -3.92
CA VAL A 152 -0.66 -7.47 -3.92
C VAL A 152 -0.91 -8.52 -4.99
N LEU A 153 0.15 -9.13 -5.48
CA LEU A 153 0.03 -10.24 -6.43
C LEU A 153 -0.50 -11.49 -5.73
N SER A 154 -1.25 -12.31 -6.46
CA SER A 154 -1.56 -13.69 -6.03
C SER A 154 -0.43 -14.64 -6.41
N ASN A 155 -0.44 -15.86 -5.87
CA ASN A 155 0.53 -16.90 -6.26
C ASN A 155 0.41 -17.31 -7.73
N GLU A 156 -0.74 -17.06 -8.36
CA GLU A 156 -1.00 -17.35 -9.77
C GLU A 156 -0.43 -16.26 -10.69
N ASP A 157 -0.22 -15.06 -10.16
CA ASP A 157 0.47 -14.00 -10.89
C ASP A 157 1.95 -14.37 -11.00
N LYS A 158 2.53 -14.26 -12.21
CA LYS A 158 3.96 -14.48 -12.41
C LYS A 158 4.74 -13.50 -11.53
N PRO A 159 5.63 -13.96 -10.63
CA PRO A 159 6.38 -13.08 -9.74
C PRO A 159 7.22 -12.12 -10.58
N ILE A 160 6.97 -10.83 -10.42
CA ILE A 160 7.68 -9.79 -11.18
C ILE A 160 9.11 -9.63 -10.64
N ILE A 161 9.34 -10.04 -9.39
CA ILE A 161 10.60 -9.94 -8.66
C ILE A 161 11.00 -11.33 -8.20
N ASP A 162 12.19 -11.78 -8.61
CA ASP A 162 12.80 -12.99 -8.06
C ASP A 162 13.34 -12.71 -6.66
N LEU A 163 12.66 -13.26 -5.65
CA LEU A 163 13.04 -13.13 -4.24
C LEU A 163 14.22 -14.04 -3.85
N LYS A 164 14.65 -14.97 -4.71
CA LYS A 164 15.78 -15.88 -4.43
C LYS A 164 17.13 -15.35 -4.91
N ARG A 165 17.14 -14.22 -5.64
CA ARG A 165 18.37 -13.65 -6.18
C ARG A 165 19.27 -13.09 -5.06
N LYS A 166 20.58 -13.09 -5.31
CA LYS A 166 21.55 -12.40 -4.45
C LYS A 166 21.58 -10.92 -4.83
N ILE A 167 21.49 -10.04 -3.84
CA ILE A 167 21.54 -8.58 -4.03
C ILE A 167 22.83 -8.06 -3.41
N LYS A 168 23.54 -7.19 -4.13
CA LYS A 168 24.69 -6.42 -3.62
C LYS A 168 24.39 -4.93 -3.75
N CYS A 169 24.55 -4.19 -2.66
CA CYS A 169 24.46 -2.73 -2.71
C CYS A 169 25.67 -2.18 -3.47
N LEU A 170 25.42 -1.41 -4.53
CA LEU A 170 26.46 -0.73 -5.31
C LEU A 170 26.62 0.74 -4.93
N GLY A 171 25.63 1.31 -4.23
CA GLY A 171 25.61 2.71 -3.81
C GLY A 171 24.22 3.34 -3.93
N LEU A 172 24.13 4.62 -3.58
CA LEU A 172 22.95 5.43 -3.77
C LEU A 172 22.98 6.10 -5.15
N PHE A 173 21.87 6.02 -5.87
CA PHE A 173 21.72 6.62 -7.19
C PHE A 173 20.68 7.76 -7.14
N LYS A 174 21.03 8.93 -7.68
CA LYS A 174 20.14 10.09 -7.80
C LYS A 174 20.13 10.55 -9.26
N ASN A 175 19.01 10.35 -9.94
CA ASN A 175 18.80 10.83 -11.31
C ASN A 175 17.32 11.16 -11.55
N GLU A 176 17.03 11.86 -12.64
CA GLU A 176 15.67 12.04 -13.15
C GLU A 176 15.31 10.88 -14.08
N LEU A 177 14.17 10.26 -13.83
CA LEU A 177 13.71 9.10 -14.60
C LEU A 177 12.37 9.42 -15.28
N PHE A 178 12.31 9.12 -16.58
CA PHE A 178 11.11 9.16 -17.40
C PHE A 178 10.51 7.76 -17.47
N ILE A 179 9.27 7.60 -16.99
CA ILE A 179 8.61 6.30 -16.95
C ILE A 179 8.16 5.89 -18.34
N THR A 180 8.64 4.74 -18.79
CA THR A 180 8.29 4.11 -20.07
C THR A 180 7.20 3.06 -19.90
N GLU A 181 7.21 2.31 -18.79
CA GLU A 181 6.21 1.30 -18.45
C GLU A 181 5.87 1.30 -16.96
N ASP A 182 4.58 1.22 -16.64
CA ASP A 182 4.02 1.33 -15.29
C ASP A 182 3.01 0.22 -14.97
N LYS A 183 2.96 -0.84 -15.80
CA LYS A 183 1.96 -1.93 -15.72
C LYS A 183 1.76 -2.44 -14.29
N TYR A 184 2.85 -2.60 -13.54
CA TYR A 184 2.86 -3.14 -12.18
C TYR A 184 3.12 -2.08 -11.11
N SER A 185 2.96 -0.79 -11.41
CA SER A 185 3.09 0.28 -10.42
C SER A 185 1.95 0.29 -9.39
N ILE A 186 0.83 -0.36 -9.72
CA ILE A 186 -0.40 -0.39 -8.90
C ILE A 186 -0.43 -1.48 -7.84
N VAL A 187 0.56 -2.39 -7.84
CA VAL A 187 0.71 -3.50 -6.88
C VAL A 187 1.96 -3.32 -6.02
N SER A 188 2.00 -4.03 -4.89
CA SER A 188 3.16 -4.11 -3.98
C SER A 188 3.59 -5.58 -3.85
N PRO A 189 4.89 -5.90 -4.04
CA PRO A 189 5.90 -5.00 -4.58
C PRO A 189 5.60 -4.63 -6.05
N GLY A 190 5.92 -3.40 -6.42
CA GLY A 190 5.66 -2.85 -7.75
C GLY A 190 6.91 -2.81 -8.63
N VAL A 191 6.72 -2.78 -9.95
CA VAL A 191 7.83 -2.62 -10.91
C VAL A 191 7.49 -1.56 -11.95
N ILE A 192 8.47 -0.69 -12.20
CA ILE A 192 8.41 0.38 -13.19
C ILE A 192 9.65 0.30 -14.07
N LEU A 193 9.48 0.51 -15.37
CA LEU A 193 10.59 0.71 -16.30
C LEU A 193 10.68 2.20 -16.66
N GLY A 194 11.90 2.69 -16.77
CA GLY A 194 12.14 4.07 -17.18
C GLY A 194 13.50 4.26 -17.81
N LYS A 195 13.73 5.47 -18.27
CA LYS A 195 15.01 5.92 -18.81
C LYS A 195 15.43 7.26 -18.21
N ASP A 196 16.73 7.51 -18.11
CA ASP A 196 17.24 8.84 -17.78
C ASP A 196 17.35 9.73 -19.03
N LYS A 197 17.94 10.93 -18.86
CA LYS A 197 18.17 11.89 -19.95
C LYS A 197 19.18 11.41 -21.00
N GLU A 198 20.00 10.42 -20.67
CA GLU A 198 21.03 9.84 -21.53
C GLU A 198 20.53 8.55 -22.21
N GLU A 199 19.22 8.26 -22.12
CA GLU A 199 18.58 7.05 -22.65
C GLU A 199 19.03 5.73 -22.00
N ASN A 200 19.74 5.79 -20.86
CA ASN A 200 20.06 4.59 -20.08
C ASN A 200 18.76 4.02 -19.50
N LYS A 201 18.58 2.70 -19.59
CA LYS A 201 17.35 2.01 -19.16
C LYS A 201 17.48 1.49 -17.73
N TYR A 202 16.42 1.70 -16.95
CA TYR A 202 16.34 1.29 -15.56
C TYR A 202 15.08 0.47 -15.32
N ARG A 203 15.24 -0.58 -14.50
CA ARG A 203 14.14 -1.31 -13.88
C ARG A 203 14.11 -1.00 -12.39
N ILE A 204 13.04 -0.38 -11.94
CA ILE A 204 12.87 0.11 -10.57
C ILE A 204 11.90 -0.84 -9.87
N GLU A 205 12.35 -1.44 -8.77
CA GLU A 205 11.50 -2.25 -7.90
C GLU A 205 11.10 -1.46 -6.67
N LEU A 206 9.80 -1.38 -6.44
CA LEU A 206 9.20 -0.69 -5.31
C LEU A 206 8.75 -1.73 -4.29
N ILE A 207 9.58 -1.95 -3.28
CA ILE A 207 9.30 -2.94 -2.23
C ILE A 207 8.37 -2.38 -1.16
N ASN A 208 8.36 -1.05 -0.98
CA ASN A 208 7.56 -0.37 0.04
C ASN A 208 6.35 0.37 -0.57
N PRO A 209 5.12 0.14 -0.07
CA PRO A 209 3.92 0.78 -0.60
C PRO A 209 3.87 2.30 -0.38
N TYR A 210 4.69 2.83 0.54
CA TYR A 210 4.71 4.24 0.91
C TYR A 210 5.55 5.11 -0.03
N GLY A 211 6.18 4.56 -1.09
CA GLY A 211 7.02 5.31 -2.01
C GLY A 211 6.27 5.83 -3.25
N ILE A 212 6.52 5.17 -4.38
CA ILE A 212 6.17 5.64 -5.74
C ILE A 212 5.01 4.84 -6.32
N ASN A 213 4.23 4.14 -5.48
CA ASN A 213 3.10 3.34 -5.94
C ASN A 213 2.13 4.19 -6.76
N GLN A 214 1.72 3.64 -7.90
CA GLN A 214 0.86 4.26 -8.92
C GLN A 214 1.51 5.41 -9.71
N ALA A 215 2.83 5.32 -9.91
CA ALA A 215 3.49 6.08 -10.94
C ALA A 215 2.85 5.82 -12.31
N LYS A 216 2.76 6.87 -13.14
CA LYS A 216 2.17 6.76 -14.48
C LYS A 216 3.20 7.00 -15.56
N LYS A 217 3.07 6.33 -16.70
CA LYS A 217 3.77 6.69 -17.95
C LYS A 217 3.65 8.20 -18.18
N THR A 218 4.70 8.80 -18.74
CA THR A 218 4.86 10.26 -19.01
C THR A 218 5.03 11.18 -17.81
N LYS A 219 5.11 10.65 -16.58
CA LYS A 219 5.43 11.47 -15.39
C LYS A 219 6.92 11.37 -15.04
N SER A 220 7.51 12.50 -14.66
CA SER A 220 8.84 12.55 -14.04
C SER A 220 8.73 12.39 -12.52
N PHE A 221 9.72 11.74 -11.92
CA PHE A 221 9.86 11.63 -10.48
C PHE A 221 11.23 12.10 -10.05
N SER A 222 11.28 12.81 -8.93
CA SER A 222 12.52 13.17 -8.26
C SER A 222 12.49 12.62 -6.83
N SER A 223 13.48 11.78 -6.48
CA SER A 223 13.60 11.14 -5.16
C SER A 223 13.86 12.16 -4.08
N GLY A 224 13.30 12.03 -2.87
CA GLY A 224 13.62 12.93 -1.73
C GLY A 224 15.12 13.14 -1.52
N GLU A 225 15.51 14.32 -1.05
CA GLU A 225 16.90 14.56 -0.60
C GLU A 225 17.22 13.81 0.69
N LYS A 226 18.53 13.63 0.92
CA LYS A 226 19.23 12.98 2.04
C LYS A 226 18.38 12.88 3.32
N PHE A 227 18.23 11.65 3.81
CA PHE A 227 18.31 11.46 5.25
C PHE A 227 19.71 11.91 5.67
N MET A 228 19.80 13.10 6.30
CA MET A 228 20.99 13.40 7.08
C MET A 228 20.97 12.49 8.30
N LYS A 229 22.02 11.68 8.46
CA LYS A 229 22.33 11.04 9.73
C LYS A 229 22.24 12.10 10.83
N ILE A 230 21.45 11.83 11.86
CA ILE A 230 21.68 12.38 13.20
C ILE A 230 22.67 11.44 13.87
#